data_AF-A0A0F9Y2S0-F1
#
_entry.id   AF-A0A0F9Y2S0-F1
#
_cell.length_a   1.000
_cell.length_b   1.000
_cell.length_c   1.000
_cell.angle_alpha   90.00
_cell.angle_beta   90.00
_cell.angle_gamma   90.00
#
_symmetry.space_group_name_H-M   'P 1'
#
loop_
_entity.id
_entity.type
_entity.pdbx_description
1 polymer ?
#
loop_
_entity_poly.entity_id
_entity_poly.type
_entity_poly.pdbx_seq_one_letter_code
_entity_poly.pdbx_strand_id
1 'polypeptide(L)'
;MEVKLLSGGTTNLRLSNKRLRTRGKSKSQFQYEIGQQLVQQYPHDVIFEEVIVPGEGFILDFFIPSLDLVVEAHGRQHTEHIKHFHKTKRAFHKQQTTDQNKRDWCNLNGFRLLEIYDE
;
A
#
# COMPACT_ATOMS: atom_id res chain seq x y z
N MET A 1 8.52 14.18 -0.50
CA MET A 1 9.86 13.57 -0.53
C MET A 1 10.16 13.15 -1.95
N GLU A 2 11.40 13.25 -2.41
CA GLU A 2 11.77 12.80 -3.75
C GLU A 2 11.85 11.27 -3.78
N VAL A 3 11.31 10.65 -4.82
CA VAL A 3 11.31 9.21 -5.06
C VAL A 3 11.58 8.93 -6.53
N LYS A 4 12.19 7.78 -6.83
CA LYS A 4 12.45 7.27 -8.18
C LYS A 4 11.21 6.58 -8.75
N LEU A 5 11.06 6.65 -10.07
CA LEU A 5 10.04 5.93 -10.82
C LEU A 5 10.61 4.65 -11.45
N LEU A 6 9.80 3.60 -11.58
CA LEU A 6 10.14 2.35 -12.27
C LEU A 6 10.47 2.59 -13.76
N SER A 7 9.81 3.56 -14.38
CA SER A 7 10.09 4.00 -15.77
C SER A 7 11.36 4.85 -15.91
N GLY A 8 11.99 5.22 -14.79
CA GLY A 8 13.13 6.13 -14.73
C GLY A 8 12.73 7.57 -14.39
N GLY A 9 13.69 8.34 -13.88
CA GLY A 9 13.48 9.69 -13.37
C GLY A 9 12.99 9.73 -11.92
N THR A 10 12.63 10.92 -11.45
CA THR A 10 12.16 11.17 -10.08
C THR A 10 10.86 11.97 -10.06
N THR A 11 10.13 11.84 -8.95
CA THR A 11 8.95 12.65 -8.65
C THR A 11 8.91 13.00 -7.18
N ASN A 12 8.04 13.93 -6.81
CA ASN A 12 7.76 14.26 -5.43
C ASN A 12 6.56 13.48 -4.90
N LEU A 13 6.80 12.52 -4.01
CA LEU A 13 5.78 11.86 -3.22
C LEU A 13 5.17 12.86 -2.23
N ARG A 14 3.89 13.19 -2.43
CA ARG A 14 3.13 14.10 -1.58
C ARG A 14 2.38 13.33 -0.50
N LEU A 15 2.76 13.56 0.74
CA LEU A 15 2.14 12.94 1.91
C LEU A 15 1.08 13.88 2.49
N SER A 16 -0.13 13.84 1.95
CA SER A 16 -1.22 14.77 2.32
C SER A 16 -2.18 14.23 3.38
N ASN A 17 -2.40 12.91 3.45
CA ASN A 17 -3.32 12.28 4.40
C ASN A 17 -2.62 11.88 5.70
N LYS A 18 -2.69 12.75 6.71
CA LYS A 18 -2.05 12.53 8.04
C LYS A 18 -2.90 11.74 9.04
N ARG A 19 -4.09 11.27 8.68
CA ARG A 19 -5.01 10.65 9.64
C ARG A 19 -5.41 9.26 9.17
N LEU A 20 -5.27 8.29 10.08
CA LEU A 20 -5.90 6.99 9.89
C LEU A 20 -7.39 7.13 9.65
N ARG A 21 -7.91 6.28 8.78
CA ARG A 21 -9.34 6.28 8.49
C ARG A 21 -10.12 5.81 9.69
N THR A 22 -11.27 6.45 9.91
CA THR A 22 -12.28 5.88 10.81
C THR A 22 -12.79 4.57 10.19
N ARG A 23 -13.31 3.66 11.03
CA ARG A 23 -13.81 2.35 10.58
C ARG A 23 -14.74 2.44 9.38
N GLY A 24 -15.69 3.38 9.39
CA GLY A 24 -16.66 3.58 8.30
C GLY A 24 -16.08 4.19 7.00
N LYS A 25 -14.81 4.62 7.00
CA LYS A 25 -14.13 5.16 5.82
C LYS A 25 -13.02 4.24 5.29
N SER A 26 -12.65 3.21 6.04
CA SER A 26 -11.69 2.19 5.59
C SER A 26 -12.27 1.36 4.44
N LYS A 27 -11.43 0.92 3.51
CA LYS A 27 -11.87 0.09 2.38
C LYS A 27 -12.24 -1.34 2.80
N SER A 28 -11.62 -1.84 3.86
CA SER A 28 -11.91 -3.15 4.42
C SER A 28 -11.71 -3.16 5.93
N GLN A 29 -12.37 -4.12 6.58
CA GLN A 29 -12.20 -4.36 8.00
C GLN A 29 -10.74 -4.76 8.32
N PHE A 30 -10.15 -5.62 7.47
CA PHE A 30 -8.77 -6.07 7.60
C PHE A 30 -7.76 -4.92 7.54
N GLN A 31 -7.88 -4.02 6.55
CA GLN A 31 -7.03 -2.83 6.46
C GLN A 31 -7.19 -1.93 7.68
N TYR A 32 -8.43 -1.75 8.18
CA TYR A 32 -8.67 -0.95 9.38
C TYR A 32 -7.96 -1.53 10.60
N GLU A 33 -8.02 -2.85 10.79
CA GLU A 33 -7.38 -3.55 11.91
C GLU A 33 -5.86 -3.44 11.86
N ILE A 34 -5.24 -3.64 10.69
CA ILE A 34 -3.81 -3.40 10.50
C ILE A 34 -3.46 -1.97 10.87
N GLY A 35 -4.24 -0.99 10.41
CA GLY A 35 -4.05 0.41 10.79
C GLY A 35 -4.06 0.62 12.31
N GLN A 36 -5.00 0.01 13.03
CA GLN A 36 -5.03 0.11 14.50
C GLN A 36 -3.80 -0.54 15.15
N GLN A 37 -3.34 -1.68 14.65
CA GLN A 37 -2.13 -2.34 15.16
C GLN A 37 -0.88 -1.50 14.91
N LEU A 38 -0.76 -0.87 13.74
CA LEU A 38 0.36 0.03 13.42
C LEU A 38 0.41 1.21 14.38
N VAL A 39 -0.73 1.82 14.75
CA VAL A 39 -0.77 2.90 15.75
C VAL A 39 -0.28 2.43 17.12
N GLN A 40 -0.68 1.22 17.53
CA GLN A 40 -0.28 0.66 18.82
C GLN A 40 1.22 0.34 18.85
N GLN A 41 1.75 -0.19 17.75
CA GLN A 41 3.16 -0.58 17.63
C GLN A 41 4.09 0.63 17.46
N TYR A 42 3.63 1.67 16.76
CA TYR A 42 4.42 2.85 16.40
C TYR A 42 3.73 4.14 16.87
N PRO A 43 3.52 4.33 18.20
CA PRO A 43 2.69 5.41 18.74
C PRO A 43 3.28 6.82 18.54
N HIS A 44 4.55 6.92 18.17
CA HIS A 44 5.27 8.19 17.95
C HIS A 44 5.52 8.49 16.46
N ASP A 45 5.20 7.55 15.58
CA ASP A 45 5.42 7.69 14.15
C ASP A 45 4.14 8.15 13.44
N VAL A 46 4.32 8.88 12.33
CA VAL A 46 3.19 9.29 11.48
C VAL A 46 2.92 8.21 10.45
N ILE A 47 1.73 7.61 10.53
CA ILE A 47 1.26 6.60 9.59
C ILE A 47 0.38 7.29 8.54
N PHE A 48 0.77 7.18 7.27
CA PHE A 48 0.01 7.70 6.14
C PHE A 48 -0.77 6.56 5.48
N GLU A 49 -2.06 6.78 5.24
CA GLU A 49 -2.93 5.84 4.54
C GLU A 49 -3.19 6.26 3.09
N GLU A 50 -3.34 5.27 2.21
CA GLU A 50 -3.66 5.44 0.79
C GLU A 50 -2.75 6.44 0.07
N VAL A 51 -1.44 6.20 0.18
CA VAL A 51 -0.43 7.06 -0.41
C VAL A 51 -0.38 6.82 -1.91
N ILE A 52 -0.87 7.79 -2.67
CA ILE A 52 -0.79 7.78 -4.14
C ILE A 52 0.67 7.99 -4.55
N VAL A 53 1.20 7.10 -5.38
CA VAL A 53 2.55 7.25 -5.96
C VAL A 53 2.42 7.85 -7.36
N PRO A 54 2.73 9.16 -7.54
CA PRO A 54 2.56 9.82 -8.82
C PRO A 54 3.45 9.18 -9.89
N GLY A 55 2.94 8.98 -11.10
CA GLY A 55 3.70 8.38 -12.21
C GLY A 55 3.66 6.85 -12.27
N GLU A 56 3.38 6.17 -11.14
CA GLU A 56 3.31 4.70 -11.09
C GLU A 56 1.89 4.14 -11.30
N GLY A 57 0.87 4.92 -10.91
CA GLY A 57 -0.54 4.51 -11.06
C GLY A 57 -1.02 3.49 -10.02
N PHE A 58 -0.26 3.27 -8.95
CA PHE A 58 -0.69 2.50 -7.78
C PHE A 58 -0.74 3.35 -6.51
N ILE A 59 -1.41 2.80 -5.49
CA ILE A 59 -1.59 3.41 -4.18
C ILE A 59 -1.02 2.44 -3.15
N LEU A 60 -0.20 2.95 -2.24
CA LEU A 60 0.27 2.18 -1.08
C LEU A 60 -0.78 2.21 0.02
N ASP A 61 -1.00 1.08 0.68
CA ASP A 61 -1.99 1.02 1.76
C ASP A 61 -1.55 1.85 2.96
N PHE A 62 -0.33 1.61 3.46
CA PHE A 62 0.29 2.40 4.53
C PHE A 62 1.74 2.76 4.21
N PHE A 63 2.17 3.93 4.69
CA PHE A 63 3.56 4.34 4.67
C PHE A 63 3.95 5.06 5.96
N ILE A 64 5.09 4.68 6.54
CA ILE A 64 5.69 5.25 7.74
C ILE A 64 7.06 5.82 7.38
N PRO A 65 7.16 7.12 7.03
CA PRO A 65 8.38 7.70 6.48
C PRO A 65 9.58 7.66 7.43
N SER A 66 9.36 7.80 8.74
CA SER A 66 10.42 7.74 9.75
C SER A 66 11.10 6.37 9.84
N LEU A 67 10.47 5.33 9.30
CA LEU A 67 10.94 3.94 9.32
C LEU A 67 11.28 3.40 7.93
N ASP A 68 11.13 4.21 6.88
CA ASP A 68 11.20 3.78 5.48
C ASP A 68 10.37 2.52 5.23
N LEU A 69 9.17 2.45 5.84
CA LEU A 69 8.35 1.24 5.89
C LEU A 69 7.03 1.44 5.13
N VAL A 70 6.79 0.59 4.14
CA VAL A 70 5.51 0.40 3.46
C VAL A 70 4.84 -0.84 4.01
N VAL A 71 3.55 -0.78 4.29
CA VAL A 71 2.75 -1.94 4.71
C VAL A 71 1.57 -2.10 3.76
N GLU A 72 1.39 -3.32 3.25
CA GLU A 72 0.34 -3.69 2.31
C GLU A 72 -0.60 -4.73 2.93
N ALA A 73 -1.91 -4.46 2.87
CA ALA A 73 -2.95 -5.29 3.46
C ALA A 73 -3.64 -6.13 2.37
N HIS A 74 -3.14 -7.35 2.17
CA HIS A 74 -3.60 -8.25 1.14
C HIS A 74 -4.72 -9.17 1.61
N GLY A 75 -5.97 -8.75 1.37
CA GLY A 75 -7.12 -9.67 1.48
C GLY A 75 -7.05 -10.82 0.47
N ARG A 76 -7.89 -11.84 0.65
CA ARG A 76 -7.94 -13.06 -0.20
C ARG A 76 -8.01 -12.81 -1.71
N GLN A 77 -8.51 -11.65 -2.14
CA GLN A 77 -8.50 -11.25 -3.55
C GLN A 77 -7.08 -11.14 -4.16
N HIS A 78 -6.02 -10.99 -3.37
CA HIS A 78 -4.66 -10.92 -3.90
C HIS A 78 -4.08 -12.29 -4.28
N THR A 79 -4.55 -13.38 -3.65
CA THR A 79 -4.08 -14.74 -3.90
C THR A 79 -5.06 -15.57 -4.72
N GLU A 80 -6.34 -15.21 -4.71
CA GLU A 80 -7.42 -15.95 -5.38
C GLU A 80 -8.21 -15.08 -6.37
N HIS A 81 -8.54 -15.67 -7.53
CA HIS A 81 -9.47 -15.04 -8.48
C HIS A 81 -10.93 -15.15 -7.98
N ILE A 82 -11.32 -14.19 -7.14
CA ILE A 82 -12.68 -14.05 -6.62
C ILE A 82 -13.49 -13.16 -7.57
N LYS A 83 -14.62 -13.66 -8.11
CA LYS A 83 -15.45 -12.94 -9.11
C LYS A 83 -15.95 -11.56 -8.65
N HIS A 84 -16.19 -11.41 -7.35
CA HIS A 84 -16.63 -10.14 -6.76
C HIS A 84 -15.56 -9.04 -6.93
N PHE A 85 -14.28 -9.40 -6.74
CA PHE A 85 -13.15 -8.48 -6.85
C PHE A 85 -12.56 -8.43 -8.28
N HIS A 86 -12.66 -9.54 -9.02
CA HIS A 86 -12.13 -9.66 -10.37
C HIS A 86 -13.21 -10.14 -11.34
N LYS A 87 -13.64 -9.24 -12.24
CA LYS A 87 -14.58 -9.61 -13.30
C LYS A 87 -14.00 -10.65 -14.27
N THR A 88 -12.67 -10.67 -14.43
CA THR A 88 -11.96 -11.54 -15.36
C THR A 88 -10.61 -11.96 -14.80
N LYS A 89 -10.06 -13.09 -15.28
CA LYS A 89 -8.68 -13.51 -14.95
C LYS A 89 -7.65 -12.43 -15.29
N ARG A 90 -7.86 -11.68 -16.37
CA ARG A 90 -7.00 -10.55 -16.74
C ARG A 90 -6.97 -9.46 -15.66
N ALA A 91 -8.11 -9.18 -15.01
CA ALA A 91 -8.16 -8.21 -13.92
C ALA A 91 -7.34 -8.68 -12.71
N PHE A 92 -7.40 -9.98 -12.38
CA PHE A 92 -6.59 -10.57 -11.32
C PHE A 92 -5.08 -10.55 -11.65
N HIS A 93 -4.69 -10.88 -12.89
CA HIS A 93 -3.28 -10.76 -13.30
C HIS A 93 -2.78 -9.32 -13.27
N LYS A 94 -3.64 -8.35 -13.61
CA LYS A 94 -3.31 -6.92 -13.48
C LYS A 94 -3.05 -6.55 -12.03
N GLN A 95 -3.86 -7.04 -11.10
CA GLN A 95 -3.63 -6.81 -9.66
C GLN A 95 -2.30 -7.40 -9.19
N GLN A 96 -1.98 -8.65 -9.55
CA GLN A 96 -0.68 -9.26 -9.25
C GLN A 96 0.50 -8.47 -9.84
N THR A 97 0.33 -7.92 -11.05
CA THR A 97 1.35 -7.06 -11.67
C THR A 97 1.52 -5.77 -10.88
N THR A 98 0.43 -5.16 -10.41
CA THR A 98 0.49 -3.98 -9.53
C THR A 98 1.20 -4.31 -8.22
N ASP A 99 0.89 -5.46 -7.61
CA ASP A 99 1.56 -5.89 -6.37
C ASP A 99 3.06 -6.09 -6.60
N GLN A 100 3.47 -6.68 -7.73
CA GLN A 100 4.88 -6.80 -8.10
C GLN A 100 5.54 -5.42 -8.31
N ASN A 101 4.89 -4.50 -9.01
CA ASN A 101 5.41 -3.14 -9.20
C ASN A 101 5.61 -2.42 -7.86
N LYS A 102 4.75 -2.63 -6.87
CA LYS A 102 4.95 -2.08 -5.52
C LYS A 102 6.22 -2.62 -4.88
N ARG A 103 6.49 -3.93 -4.98
CA ARG A 103 7.74 -4.56 -4.47
C ARG A 103 8.97 -3.94 -5.13
N ASP A 104 8.95 -3.89 -6.47
CA ASP A 104 10.05 -3.35 -7.25
C ASP A 104 10.31 -1.88 -6.93
N TRP A 105 9.24 -1.09 -6.78
CA TRP A 105 9.33 0.32 -6.45
C TRP A 105 9.85 0.57 -5.03
N CYS A 106 9.42 -0.23 -4.05
CA CYS A 106 9.95 -0.16 -2.69
C CYS A 106 11.45 -0.47 -2.69
N ASN A 107 11.87 -1.54 -3.35
CA ASN A 107 13.28 -1.92 -3.47
C ASN A 107 14.12 -0.82 -4.15
N LEU A 108 13.62 -0.25 -5.25
CA LEU A 108 14.28 0.84 -5.97
C LEU A 108 14.53 2.09 -5.11
N ASN A 109 13.60 2.38 -4.20
CA ASN A 109 13.64 3.55 -3.32
C ASN A 109 14.23 3.27 -1.93
N GLY A 110 14.63 2.03 -1.65
CA GLY A 110 15.18 1.64 -0.35
C GLY A 110 14.15 1.53 0.76
N PHE A 111 12.85 1.42 0.42
CA PHE A 111 11.79 1.19 1.40
C PHE A 111 11.67 -0.29 1.72
N ARG A 112 11.54 -0.60 3.01
CA ARG A 112 11.13 -1.91 3.49
C ARG A 112 9.65 -2.10 3.19
N LEU A 113 9.30 -3.28 2.69
CA LEU A 113 7.91 -3.65 2.40
C LEU A 113 7.51 -4.81 3.32
N LEU A 114 6.39 -4.62 4.03
CA LEU A 114 5.72 -5.66 4.81
C LEU A 114 4.37 -5.97 4.16
N GLU A 115 4.21 -7.19 3.67
CA GLU A 115 2.97 -7.70 3.09
C GLU A 115 2.25 -8.56 4.12
N ILE A 116 1.03 -8.17 4.52
CA ILE A 116 0.20 -8.90 5.49
C ILE A 116 -0.97 -9.51 4.73
N TYR A 117 -1.10 -10.83 4.79
CA TYR A 117 -2.16 -11.58 4.11
C TYR A 117 -3.26 -11.96 5.10
N ASP A 118 -4.52 -11.79 4.68
CA ASP A 118 -5.69 -12.30 5.39
C ASP A 118 -5.77 -13.83 5.21
N GLU A 119 -6.11 -14.56 6.28
CA GLU A 119 -6.18 -16.04 6.31
C GLU A 119 -7.38 -16.60 5.52
#